data_AF-T1D6E9-F1
#
_entry.id   AF-T1D6E9-F1
#
_cell.length_a   1.000
_cell.length_b   1.000
_cell.length_c   1.000
_cell.angle_alpha   90.00
_cell.angle_beta   90.00
_cell.angle_gamma   90.00
#
_symmetry.space_group_name_H-M   'P 1'
#
loop_
_entity.id
_entity.type
_entity.pdbx_description
1 polymer ?
#
loop_
_entity_poly.entity_id
_entity_poly.type
_entity_poly.pdbx_seq_one_letter_code
_entity_poly.pdbx_strand_id
1 'polypeptide(L)'
;MILAGDLMQGMHTDLGIAMNRIGIKSPLKSILRSIPDYSQKTLYEIDQGFCSDRERMEIMAIRGILEPLLDINGSSGYGFPFSLKHLNFFTACAETGKKLSDLSAKIRGEESMALLDRVTKEIKRITCNRVIARMAGMLSGVNMLFQKIRSAFRVPERGNLSDDIMDDDSIHDQCNLVTGEMEVYLKANIPRHIFKAAKHIISRYHERETMLFAQNPAGTIPRTN
;
A
#
# COMPACT_ATOMS: atom_id res chain seq x y z
N MET A 1 12.66 30.23 -4.87
CA MET A 1 13.69 29.18 -4.70
C MET A 1 13.09 28.11 -3.78
N ILE A 2 12.40 27.13 -4.34
CA ILE A 2 11.78 26.04 -3.56
C ILE A 2 12.91 25.05 -3.29
N LEU A 3 13.27 24.87 -2.02
CA LEU A 3 14.19 23.82 -1.57
C LEU A 3 13.77 22.50 -2.22
N ALA A 4 14.69 21.91 -2.98
CA ALA A 4 14.48 20.71 -3.78
C ALA A 4 14.24 19.49 -2.86
N GLY A 5 13.02 19.36 -2.36
CA GLY A 5 12.51 18.08 -1.89
C GLY A 5 12.47 17.11 -3.06
N ASP A 6 12.98 15.89 -2.86
CA ASP A 6 12.95 14.82 -3.86
C ASP A 6 11.53 14.66 -4.43
N LEU A 7 11.40 14.62 -5.76
CA LEU A 7 10.12 14.52 -6.46
C LEU A 7 9.32 13.30 -5.99
N MET A 8 10.00 12.19 -5.69
CA MET A 8 9.37 10.94 -5.27
C MET A 8 8.97 10.96 -3.80
N GLN A 9 9.85 11.44 -2.92
CA GLN A 9 9.51 11.76 -1.54
C GLN A 9 8.34 12.74 -1.44
N GLY A 10 8.35 13.79 -2.25
CA GLY A 10 7.29 14.77 -2.36
C GLY A 10 5.99 14.09 -2.75
N MET A 11 5.98 13.26 -3.80
CA MET A 11 4.79 12.54 -4.22
C MET A 11 4.22 11.57 -3.18
N HIS A 12 5.05 10.81 -2.45
CA HIS A 12 4.59 9.94 -1.37
C HIS A 12 4.01 10.72 -0.18
N THR A 13 4.63 11.86 0.13
CA THR A 13 4.21 12.77 1.20
C THR A 13 2.90 13.46 0.82
N ASP A 14 2.82 13.99 -0.39
CA ASP A 14 1.66 14.66 -0.96
C ASP A 14 0.47 13.70 -1.09
N LEU A 15 0.71 12.43 -1.48
CA LEU A 15 -0.32 11.40 -1.46
C LEU A 15 -0.88 11.20 -0.04
N GLY A 16 0.00 11.05 0.96
CA GLY A 16 -0.42 10.93 2.35
C GLY A 16 -1.21 12.14 2.84
N ILE A 17 -0.73 13.35 2.57
CA ILE A 17 -1.41 14.61 2.93
C ILE A 17 -2.77 14.70 2.25
N ALA A 18 -2.87 14.40 0.95
CA ALA A 18 -4.12 14.46 0.21
C ALA A 18 -5.15 13.46 0.76
N MET A 19 -4.75 12.23 1.05
CA MET A 19 -5.63 11.21 1.63
C MET A 19 -6.08 11.59 3.05
N ASN A 20 -5.15 12.08 3.88
CA ASN A 20 -5.45 12.50 5.25
C ASN A 20 -6.41 13.68 5.31
N ARG A 21 -6.30 14.63 4.37
CA ARG A 21 -7.25 15.75 4.24
C ARG A 21 -8.67 15.28 3.92
N ILE A 22 -8.83 14.19 3.16
CA ILE A 22 -10.16 13.62 2.90
C ILE A 22 -10.67 12.88 4.15
N GLY A 23 -9.78 12.18 4.86
CA GLY A 23 -10.05 11.69 6.21
C GLY A 23 -11.10 10.57 6.29
N ILE A 24 -11.02 9.56 5.41
CA ILE A 24 -12.04 8.48 5.34
C ILE A 24 -11.94 7.44 6.46
N LYS A 25 -10.79 7.31 7.14
CA LYS A 25 -10.58 6.25 8.14
C LYS A 25 -11.53 6.36 9.33
N SER A 26 -11.76 7.57 9.86
CA SER A 26 -12.67 7.76 10.99
C SER A 26 -14.13 7.46 10.64
N PRO A 27 -14.67 7.97 9.51
CA PRO A 27 -15.99 7.56 9.00
C PRO A 27 -16.12 6.04 8.82
N LEU A 28 -15.13 5.39 8.19
CA LEU A 28 -15.15 3.94 7.97
C LEU A 28 -15.12 3.15 9.29
N LYS A 29 -14.32 3.58 10.28
CA LYS A 29 -14.33 2.99 11.63
C LYS A 29 -15.68 3.16 12.33
N SER A 30 -16.32 4.32 12.16
CA SER A 30 -17.67 4.56 12.70
C SER A 30 -18.70 3.66 12.04
N ILE A 31 -18.62 3.43 10.72
CA ILE A 31 -19.48 2.49 10.02
C ILE A 31 -19.23 1.07 10.54
N LEU A 32 -17.98 0.62 10.61
CA LEU A 32 -17.66 -0.73 11.12
C LEU A 32 -18.24 -0.98 12.52
N ARG A 33 -18.12 -0.01 13.44
CA ARG A 33 -18.69 -0.12 14.79
C ARG A 33 -20.22 -0.19 14.82
N SER A 34 -20.90 0.31 13.78
CA SER A 34 -22.36 0.19 13.67
C SER A 34 -22.81 -1.17 13.12
N ILE A 35 -21.89 -1.96 12.58
CA ILE A 35 -22.19 -3.30 12.07
C ILE A 35 -22.17 -4.28 13.26
N PRO A 36 -23.17 -5.17 13.40
CA PRO A 36 -23.13 -6.24 14.40
C PRO A 36 -21.90 -7.14 14.24
N ASP A 37 -21.47 -7.77 15.33
CA ASP A 37 -20.44 -8.81 15.26
C ASP A 37 -20.95 -10.06 14.51
N TYR A 38 -20.01 -10.88 14.05
CA TYR A 38 -20.32 -12.10 13.30
C TYR A 38 -21.24 -13.03 14.09
N SER A 39 -22.32 -13.44 13.43
CA SER A 39 -23.27 -14.41 13.97
C SER A 39 -22.76 -15.83 13.79
N GLN A 40 -22.42 -16.51 14.88
CA GLN A 40 -21.98 -17.91 14.82
C GLN A 40 -23.02 -18.82 14.21
N LYS A 41 -24.31 -18.58 14.49
CA LYS A 41 -25.42 -19.30 13.85
C LYS A 41 -25.38 -19.13 12.33
N THR A 42 -25.26 -17.89 11.85
CA THR A 42 -25.24 -17.61 10.41
C THR A 42 -24.00 -18.18 9.73
N LEU A 43 -22.83 -18.11 10.37
CA LEU A 43 -21.60 -18.74 9.86
C LEU A 43 -21.76 -20.26 9.75
N TYR A 44 -22.34 -20.91 10.76
CA TYR A 44 -22.61 -22.34 10.74
C TYR A 44 -23.57 -22.73 9.62
N GLU A 45 -24.67 -21.99 9.43
CA GLU A 45 -25.60 -22.26 8.32
C GLU A 45 -24.90 -22.17 6.95
N ILE A 46 -24.08 -21.14 6.75
CA ILE A 46 -23.31 -20.94 5.50
C ILE A 46 -22.38 -22.11 5.25
N ASP A 47 -21.69 -22.60 6.29
CA ASP A 47 -20.82 -23.78 6.22
C ASP A 47 -21.59 -25.06 5.84
N GLN A 48 -22.85 -25.17 6.30
CA GLN A 48 -23.79 -26.23 5.92
C GLN A 48 -24.45 -26.00 4.55
N GLY A 49 -24.09 -24.94 3.83
CA GLY A 49 -24.56 -24.66 2.47
C GLY A 49 -25.91 -23.95 2.37
N PHE A 50 -26.45 -23.39 3.46
CA PHE A 50 -27.70 -22.62 3.45
C PHE A 50 -27.62 -21.36 4.31
N CYS A 51 -28.64 -20.49 4.27
CA CYS A 51 -28.72 -19.35 5.17
C CYS A 51 -30.17 -18.95 5.38
N SER A 52 -30.62 -18.97 6.64
CA SER A 52 -31.98 -18.58 7.02
C SER A 52 -32.17 -17.07 7.14
N ASP A 53 -31.09 -16.33 7.36
CA ASP A 53 -31.06 -14.88 7.55
C ASP A 53 -30.11 -14.23 6.54
N ARG A 54 -30.66 -13.99 5.34
CA ARG A 54 -29.92 -13.45 4.21
C ARG A 54 -29.38 -12.05 4.46
N GLU A 55 -30.18 -11.15 5.03
CA GLU A 55 -29.78 -9.75 5.24
C GLU A 55 -28.60 -9.68 6.22
N ARG A 56 -28.62 -10.49 7.27
CA ARG A 56 -27.49 -10.61 8.20
C ARG A 56 -26.24 -11.17 7.55
N MET A 57 -26.36 -12.18 6.68
CA MET A 57 -25.23 -12.68 5.89
C MET A 57 -24.64 -11.58 4.99
N GLU A 58 -25.48 -10.79 4.32
CA GLU A 58 -25.05 -9.68 3.46
C GLU A 58 -24.29 -8.61 4.28
N ILE A 59 -24.80 -8.25 5.46
CA ILE A 59 -24.15 -7.32 6.39
C ILE A 59 -22.79 -7.86 6.87
N MET A 60 -22.70 -9.16 7.21
CA MET A 60 -21.45 -9.83 7.58
C MET A 60 -20.44 -9.86 6.43
N ALA A 61 -20.90 -10.03 5.18
CA ALA A 61 -20.03 -9.98 4.01
C ALA A 61 -19.43 -8.56 3.81
N ILE A 62 -20.22 -7.51 4.02
CA ILE A 62 -19.73 -6.12 4.00
C ILE A 62 -18.69 -5.92 5.11
N ARG A 63 -18.95 -6.43 6.31
CA ARG A 63 -18.00 -6.39 7.44
C ARG A 63 -16.66 -7.02 7.08
N GLY A 64 -16.67 -8.24 6.56
CA GLY A 64 -15.44 -8.97 6.19
C GLY A 64 -14.64 -8.31 5.06
N ILE A 65 -15.28 -7.51 4.21
CA ILE A 65 -14.62 -6.69 3.21
C ILE A 65 -14.00 -5.42 3.82
N LEU A 66 -14.65 -4.83 4.83
CA LEU A 66 -14.25 -3.57 5.46
C LEU A 66 -13.17 -3.71 6.53
N GLU A 67 -13.22 -4.76 7.36
CA GLU A 67 -12.27 -4.97 8.47
C GLU A 67 -10.80 -4.93 8.00
N PRO A 68 -10.38 -5.69 6.96
CA PRO A 68 -8.98 -5.70 6.53
C PRO A 68 -8.48 -4.34 6.04
N LEU A 69 -9.37 -3.49 5.51
CA LEU A 69 -9.00 -2.13 5.06
C LEU A 69 -8.63 -1.23 6.25
N LEU A 70 -9.28 -1.43 7.39
CA LEU A 70 -9.08 -0.62 8.60
C LEU A 70 -7.87 -1.06 9.43
N ASP A 71 -7.43 -2.31 9.27
CA ASP A 71 -6.22 -2.85 9.89
C ASP A 71 -4.93 -2.37 9.23
N ILE A 72 -5.02 -1.74 8.05
CA ILE A 72 -3.88 -1.12 7.39
C ILE A 72 -3.46 0.11 8.19
N ASN A 73 -2.45 -0.06 9.05
CA ASN A 73 -1.85 1.02 9.82
C ASN A 73 -1.27 2.08 8.89
N GLY A 74 -1.88 3.27 8.92
CA GLY A 74 -1.39 4.45 8.24
C GLY A 74 -0.73 5.33 9.28
N SER A 75 0.55 5.14 9.50
CA SER A 75 1.37 6.09 10.23
C SER A 75 2.59 6.38 9.38
N SER A 76 2.74 7.66 9.06
CA SER A 76 3.93 8.34 8.55
C SER A 76 5.20 7.49 8.59
N GLY A 77 5.88 7.38 7.45
CA GLY A 77 7.21 6.81 7.38
C GLY A 77 7.93 7.29 6.13
N TYR A 78 8.91 8.17 6.31
CA TYR A 78 10.00 8.41 5.38
C TYR A 78 11.25 7.71 5.92
N GLY A 79 11.96 7.01 5.06
CA GLY A 79 13.16 6.24 5.38
C GLY A 79 13.44 5.29 4.23
N PHE A 80 14.61 5.40 3.62
CA PHE A 80 15.10 4.54 2.55
C PHE A 80 15.18 3.07 3.02
N PRO A 81 14.79 2.05 2.21
CA PRO A 81 14.17 2.15 0.91
C PRO A 81 12.64 2.05 1.04
N PHE A 82 12.09 3.15 1.55
CA PHE A 82 10.80 3.79 1.31
C PHE A 82 9.53 2.99 1.63
N SER A 83 8.78 3.49 2.62
CA SER A 83 7.48 2.95 3.02
C SER A 83 6.41 3.25 1.96
N LEU A 84 5.78 2.20 1.43
CA LEU A 84 4.68 2.26 0.46
C LEU A 84 3.30 2.40 1.12
N LYS A 85 3.23 2.72 2.42
CA LYS A 85 2.00 2.64 3.23
C LYS A 85 0.81 3.38 2.63
N HIS A 86 1.00 4.61 2.11
CA HIS A 86 -0.09 5.37 1.49
C HIS A 86 -0.53 4.78 0.14
N LEU A 87 0.41 4.29 -0.66
CA LEU A 87 0.09 3.59 -1.91
C LEU A 87 -0.66 2.29 -1.61
N ASN A 88 -0.18 1.50 -0.64
CA ASN A 88 -0.83 0.27 -0.19
C ASN A 88 -2.25 0.53 0.30
N PHE A 89 -2.46 1.59 1.08
CA PHE A 89 -3.80 1.99 1.52
C PHE A 89 -4.70 2.41 0.35
N PHE A 90 -4.17 3.15 -0.64
CA PHE A 90 -4.91 3.47 -1.86
C PHE A 90 -5.29 2.22 -2.65
N THR A 91 -4.34 1.30 -2.88
CA THR A 91 -4.57 0.04 -3.58
C THR A 91 -5.62 -0.80 -2.87
N ALA A 92 -5.53 -0.92 -1.55
CA ALA A 92 -6.54 -1.59 -0.74
C ALA A 92 -7.92 -0.93 -0.88
N CYS A 93 -8.01 0.40 -0.86
CA CYS A 93 -9.28 1.09 -1.12
C CYS A 93 -9.85 0.73 -2.51
N ALA A 94 -9.00 0.68 -3.55
CA ALA A 94 -9.42 0.33 -4.90
C ALA A 94 -9.92 -1.13 -4.99
N GLU A 95 -9.20 -2.06 -4.37
CA GLU A 95 -9.60 -3.48 -4.29
C GLU A 95 -10.89 -3.67 -3.49
N THR A 96 -11.01 -3.04 -2.32
CA THR A 96 -12.24 -3.04 -1.52
C THR A 96 -13.40 -2.47 -2.33
N GLY A 97 -13.18 -1.37 -3.06
CA GLY A 97 -14.19 -0.79 -3.95
C GLY A 97 -14.67 -1.76 -5.03
N LYS A 98 -13.76 -2.55 -5.62
CA LYS A 98 -14.11 -3.61 -6.57
C LYS A 98 -14.94 -4.71 -5.90
N LYS A 99 -14.49 -5.23 -4.75
CA LYS A 99 -15.22 -6.27 -3.99
C LYS A 99 -16.63 -5.82 -3.60
N LEU A 100 -16.80 -4.56 -3.18
CA LEU A 100 -18.12 -3.99 -2.89
C LEU A 100 -18.99 -3.87 -4.14
N SER A 101 -18.41 -3.49 -5.29
CA SER A 101 -19.15 -3.45 -6.55
C SER A 101 -19.59 -4.84 -7.01
N ASP A 102 -18.77 -5.87 -6.81
CA ASP A 102 -19.14 -7.25 -7.13
C ASP A 102 -20.23 -7.78 -6.18
N LEU A 103 -20.19 -7.35 -4.91
CA LEU A 103 -21.17 -7.69 -3.90
C LEU A 103 -22.52 -6.98 -4.14
N SER A 104 -22.51 -5.71 -4.58
CA SER A 104 -23.75 -4.95 -4.81
C SER A 104 -24.67 -5.59 -5.85
N ALA A 105 -24.11 -6.31 -6.83
CA ALA A 105 -24.90 -7.08 -7.80
C ALA A 105 -25.70 -8.23 -7.16
N LYS A 106 -25.25 -8.73 -6.00
CA LYS A 106 -25.78 -9.91 -5.31
C LYS A 106 -26.67 -9.58 -4.11
N ILE A 107 -26.45 -8.43 -3.46
CA ILE A 107 -27.24 -7.99 -2.32
C ILE A 107 -28.70 -7.72 -2.73
N ARG A 108 -29.63 -8.02 -1.82
CA ARG A 108 -31.06 -7.72 -1.98
C ARG A 108 -31.71 -7.06 -0.76
N GLY A 109 -31.11 -7.12 0.43
CA GLY A 109 -31.62 -6.44 1.63
C GLY A 109 -31.52 -4.92 1.52
N GLU A 110 -32.48 -4.21 2.08
CA GLU A 110 -32.50 -2.74 2.05
C GLU A 110 -31.46 -2.16 3.01
N GLU A 111 -31.34 -2.74 4.21
CA GLU A 111 -30.35 -2.32 5.20
C GLU A 111 -28.93 -2.61 4.72
N SER A 112 -28.71 -3.79 4.14
CA SER A 112 -27.42 -4.20 3.59
C SER A 112 -27.01 -3.34 2.39
N MET A 113 -27.94 -2.96 1.50
CA MET A 113 -27.67 -2.01 0.42
C MET A 113 -27.33 -0.61 0.96
N ALA A 114 -28.08 -0.09 1.92
CA ALA A 114 -27.81 1.22 2.52
C ALA A 114 -26.43 1.25 3.20
N LEU A 115 -26.05 0.17 3.88
CA LEU A 115 -24.72 0.01 4.47
C LEU A 115 -23.62 -0.04 3.39
N LEU A 116 -23.81 -0.84 2.33
CA LEU A 116 -22.88 -0.95 1.21
C LEU A 116 -22.64 0.41 0.55
N ASP A 117 -23.70 1.20 0.34
CA ASP A 117 -23.63 2.52 -0.26
C ASP A 117 -22.84 3.50 0.61
N ARG A 118 -23.03 3.46 1.94
CA ARG A 118 -22.24 4.28 2.88
C ARG A 118 -20.75 3.97 2.80
N VAL A 119 -20.37 2.69 2.80
CA VAL A 119 -18.97 2.27 2.70
C VAL A 119 -18.39 2.66 1.32
N THR A 120 -19.13 2.38 0.26
CA THR A 120 -18.73 2.67 -1.12
C THR A 120 -18.53 4.17 -1.34
N LYS A 121 -19.41 5.00 -0.78
CA LYS A 121 -19.30 6.46 -0.82
C LYS A 121 -17.98 6.93 -0.23
N GLU A 122 -17.61 6.45 0.96
CA GLU A 122 -16.35 6.83 1.61
C GLU A 122 -15.13 6.37 0.78
N ILE A 123 -15.13 5.14 0.27
CA ILE A 123 -14.02 4.63 -0.56
C ILE A 123 -13.86 5.46 -1.85
N LYS A 124 -14.97 5.82 -2.52
CA LYS A 124 -14.95 6.63 -3.74
C LYS A 124 -14.37 8.03 -3.53
N ARG A 125 -14.44 8.58 -2.31
CA ARG A 125 -13.77 9.88 -2.00
C ARG A 125 -12.26 9.81 -2.17
N ILE A 126 -11.65 8.63 -2.03
CA ILE A 126 -10.23 8.39 -2.29
C ILE A 126 -10.01 7.94 -3.74
N THR A 127 -10.69 6.87 -4.17
CA THR A 127 -10.36 6.19 -5.44
C THR A 127 -10.80 6.98 -6.67
N CYS A 128 -11.86 7.80 -6.57
CA CYS A 128 -12.32 8.68 -7.65
C CYS A 128 -11.74 10.10 -7.56
N ASN A 129 -10.93 10.41 -6.54
CA ASN A 129 -10.25 11.69 -6.48
C ASN A 129 -9.12 11.72 -7.54
N ARG A 130 -9.28 12.55 -8.57
CA ARG A 130 -8.36 12.61 -9.71
C ARG A 130 -6.91 12.88 -9.31
N VAL A 131 -6.68 13.72 -8.29
CA VAL A 131 -5.34 14.08 -7.84
C VAL A 131 -4.68 12.88 -7.15
N ILE A 132 -5.41 12.24 -6.22
CA ILE A 132 -4.95 11.03 -5.51
C ILE A 132 -4.71 9.89 -6.51
N ALA A 133 -5.68 9.59 -7.36
CA ALA A 133 -5.58 8.51 -8.34
C ALA A 133 -4.41 8.71 -9.31
N ARG A 134 -4.16 9.95 -9.76
CA ARG A 134 -3.01 10.27 -10.61
C ARG A 134 -1.68 10.04 -9.87
N MET A 135 -1.55 10.54 -8.64
CA MET A 135 -0.34 10.35 -7.85
C MET A 135 -0.09 8.87 -7.56
N ALA A 136 -1.12 8.14 -7.12
CA ALA A 136 -1.05 6.71 -6.87
C ALA A 136 -0.71 5.92 -8.15
N GLY A 137 -1.26 6.29 -9.31
CA GLY A 137 -0.92 5.66 -10.59
C GLY A 137 0.55 5.88 -10.99
N MET A 138 1.06 7.09 -10.81
CA MET A 138 2.49 7.38 -11.05
C MET A 138 3.41 6.61 -10.08
N LEU A 139 3.03 6.52 -8.81
CA LEU A 139 3.76 5.74 -7.80
C LEU A 139 3.66 4.23 -8.06
N SER A 140 2.51 3.74 -8.53
CA SER A 140 2.33 2.34 -8.95
C SER A 140 3.23 1.98 -10.14
N GLY A 141 3.37 2.89 -11.12
CA GLY A 141 4.25 2.70 -12.27
C GLY A 141 5.74 2.53 -11.92
N VAL A 142 6.16 3.01 -10.75
CA VAL A 142 7.53 2.84 -10.25
C VAL A 142 7.64 1.83 -9.10
N ASN A 143 6.51 1.27 -8.63
CA ASN A 143 6.46 0.33 -7.53
C ASN A 143 7.33 -0.91 -7.78
N MET A 144 7.39 -1.39 -9.02
CA MET A 144 8.26 -2.52 -9.37
C MET A 144 9.75 -2.21 -9.13
N LEU A 145 10.21 -0.99 -9.43
CA LEU A 145 11.58 -0.58 -9.14
C LEU A 145 11.84 -0.58 -7.63
N PHE A 146 10.84 -0.13 -6.86
CA PHE A 146 10.90 -0.14 -5.39
C PHE A 146 10.90 -1.55 -4.80
N GLN A 147 10.10 -2.47 -5.33
CA GLN A 147 10.08 -3.85 -4.85
C GLN A 147 11.37 -4.59 -5.18
N LYS A 148 11.95 -4.34 -6.37
CA LYS A 148 13.26 -4.90 -6.73
C LYS A 148 14.35 -4.49 -5.74
N ILE A 149 14.46 -3.20 -5.41
CA ILE A 149 15.46 -2.74 -4.46
C ILE A 149 15.16 -3.23 -3.04
N ARG A 150 13.89 -3.23 -2.59
CA ARG A 150 13.50 -3.77 -1.28
C ARG A 150 13.84 -5.26 -1.15
N SER A 151 13.62 -6.04 -2.21
CA SER A 151 13.98 -7.44 -2.27
C SER A 151 15.49 -7.64 -2.17
N ALA A 152 16.30 -6.79 -2.83
CA ALA A 152 17.76 -6.84 -2.70
C ALA A 152 18.20 -6.60 -1.25
N PHE A 153 17.56 -5.67 -0.54
CA PHE A 153 17.75 -5.42 0.89
C PHE A 153 17.07 -6.44 1.82
N ARG A 154 16.43 -7.49 1.27
CA ARG A 154 15.65 -8.50 1.99
C ARG A 154 14.56 -7.93 2.90
N VAL A 155 14.04 -6.74 2.57
CA VAL A 155 12.95 -6.14 3.32
C VAL A 155 11.65 -6.86 2.96
N PRO A 156 10.88 -7.40 3.93
CA PRO A 156 9.62 -8.06 3.63
C PRO A 156 8.67 -7.11 2.88
N GLU A 157 7.83 -7.67 2.01
CA GLU A 157 6.91 -6.89 1.16
C GLU A 157 6.01 -5.95 1.99
N ARG A 158 5.64 -6.39 3.20
CA ARG A 158 4.85 -5.63 4.19
C ARG A 158 5.64 -5.25 5.46
N GLY A 159 6.94 -5.49 5.47
CA GLY A 159 7.83 -5.26 6.62
C GLY A 159 8.52 -3.90 6.60
N ASN A 160 9.13 -3.56 7.73
CA ASN A 160 9.97 -2.39 7.89
C ASN A 160 11.44 -2.75 7.72
N LEU A 161 12.28 -1.73 7.57
CA LEU A 161 13.73 -1.88 7.53
C LEU A 161 14.32 -2.38 8.83
N SER A 162 13.72 -1.97 9.95
CA SER A 162 14.13 -2.30 11.31
C SER A 162 13.64 -3.68 11.76
N ASP A 163 12.96 -4.43 10.90
CA ASP A 163 12.60 -5.81 11.22
C ASP A 163 13.91 -6.62 11.30
N ASP A 164 13.99 -7.59 12.22
CA ASP A 164 15.17 -8.41 12.43
C ASP A 164 15.41 -9.31 11.21
N ILE A 165 16.26 -8.84 10.30
CA ILE A 165 16.59 -9.47 9.03
C ILE A 165 18.05 -9.86 9.11
N MET A 166 18.35 -11.16 8.95
CA MET A 166 19.72 -11.62 8.86
C MET A 166 20.40 -11.00 7.64
N ASP A 167 21.38 -10.15 7.93
CA ASP A 167 22.30 -9.64 6.93
C ASP A 167 23.29 -10.75 6.55
N ASP A 168 23.68 -10.80 5.28
CA ASP A 168 24.82 -11.57 4.80
C ASP A 168 25.55 -10.80 3.69
N ASP A 169 26.74 -11.26 3.35
CA ASP A 169 27.62 -10.61 2.36
C ASP A 169 26.97 -10.53 0.96
N SER A 170 25.93 -11.31 0.68
CA SER A 170 25.27 -11.34 -0.64
C SER A 170 24.37 -10.12 -0.90
N ILE A 171 23.99 -9.36 0.13
CA ILE A 171 23.08 -8.21 -0.04
C ILE A 171 23.75 -7.09 -0.85
N HIS A 172 25.07 -6.88 -0.69
CA HIS A 172 25.80 -5.88 -1.48
C HIS A 172 25.80 -6.26 -2.96
N ASP A 173 26.11 -7.52 -3.28
CA ASP A 173 26.09 -8.04 -4.65
C ASP A 173 24.70 -7.97 -5.28
N GLN A 174 23.65 -8.31 -4.53
CA GLN A 174 22.27 -8.21 -5.00
C GLN A 174 21.86 -6.76 -5.29
N CYS A 175 22.25 -5.82 -4.43
CA CYS A 175 21.99 -4.40 -4.66
C CYS A 175 22.75 -3.87 -5.89
N ASN A 176 24.00 -4.29 -6.09
CA ASN A 176 24.80 -3.95 -7.26
C ASN A 176 24.17 -4.50 -8.56
N LEU A 177 23.72 -5.75 -8.54
CA LEU A 177 23.05 -6.38 -9.67
C LEU A 177 21.75 -5.63 -10.03
N VAL A 178 20.89 -5.37 -9.04
CA VAL A 178 19.63 -4.65 -9.27
C VAL A 178 19.87 -3.22 -9.76
N THR A 179 20.87 -2.53 -9.22
CA THR A 179 21.24 -1.17 -9.67
C THR A 179 21.79 -1.18 -11.10
N GLY A 180 22.65 -2.14 -11.44
CA GLY A 180 23.16 -2.34 -12.79
C GLY A 180 22.05 -2.66 -13.81
N GLU A 181 21.07 -3.50 -13.43
CA GLU A 181 19.87 -3.73 -14.25
C GLU A 181 19.09 -2.43 -14.50
N MET A 182 18.91 -1.59 -13.48
CA MET A 182 18.24 -0.30 -13.62
C MET A 182 19.01 0.65 -14.54
N GLU A 183 20.35 0.67 -14.48
CA GLU A 183 21.19 1.47 -15.37
C GLU A 183 21.06 1.06 -16.84
N VAL A 184 20.94 -0.25 -17.12
CA VAL A 184 20.61 -0.75 -18.46
C VAL A 184 19.20 -0.34 -18.86
N TYR A 185 18.24 -0.45 -17.94
CA TYR A 185 16.83 -0.10 -18.18
C TYR A 185 16.64 1.39 -18.52
N LEU A 186 17.50 2.29 -18.01
CA LEU A 186 17.51 3.70 -18.38
C LEU A 186 17.85 3.97 -19.86
N LYS A 187 18.45 3.01 -20.57
CA LYS A 187 18.77 3.11 -22.00
C LYS A 187 17.58 2.75 -22.90
N ALA A 188 16.51 2.19 -22.34
CA ALA A 188 15.27 1.87 -23.06
C ALA A 188 14.33 3.10 -23.16
N ASN A 189 13.38 3.05 -24.10
CA ASN A 189 12.34 4.08 -24.22
C ASN A 189 11.27 3.89 -23.12
N ILE A 190 11.53 4.42 -21.93
CA ILE A 190 10.66 4.28 -20.76
C ILE A 190 9.93 5.59 -20.43
N PRO A 191 8.74 5.54 -19.79
CA PRO A 191 8.02 6.72 -19.35
C PRO A 191 8.87 7.67 -18.49
N ARG A 192 8.76 8.98 -18.73
CA ARG A 192 9.59 10.02 -18.09
C ARG A 192 9.62 9.95 -16.55
N HIS A 193 8.50 9.58 -15.92
CA HIS A 193 8.43 9.47 -14.46
C HIS A 193 9.18 8.24 -13.93
N ILE A 194 9.16 7.11 -14.66
CA ILE A 194 9.93 5.91 -14.35
C ILE A 194 11.42 6.17 -14.52
N PHE A 195 11.80 6.85 -15.61
CA PHE A 195 13.18 7.26 -15.84
C PHE A 195 13.75 8.12 -14.71
N LYS A 196 12.98 9.12 -14.25
CA LYS A 196 13.37 9.98 -13.12
C LYS A 196 13.53 9.18 -11.83
N ALA A 197 12.60 8.26 -11.53
CA ALA A 197 12.66 7.44 -10.34
C ALA A 197 13.88 6.48 -10.36
N ALA A 198 14.10 5.78 -11.48
CA ALA A 198 15.25 4.87 -11.64
C ALA A 198 16.59 5.62 -11.48
N LYS A 199 16.77 6.77 -12.16
CA LYS A 199 17.95 7.62 -12.00
C LYS A 199 18.18 8.03 -10.54
N HIS A 200 17.10 8.35 -9.84
CA HIS A 200 17.19 8.75 -8.45
C HIS A 200 17.62 7.59 -7.54
N ILE A 201 17.01 6.41 -7.70
CA ILE A 201 17.37 5.21 -6.93
C ILE A 201 18.86 4.90 -7.12
N ILE A 202 19.34 4.90 -8.37
CA ILE A 202 20.75 4.66 -8.71
C ILE A 202 21.66 5.71 -8.02
N SER A 203 21.34 7.00 -8.16
CA SER A 203 22.11 8.08 -7.52
C SER A 203 22.19 7.91 -6.01
N ARG A 204 21.05 7.64 -5.36
CA ARG A 204 20.97 7.48 -3.90
C ARG A 204 21.68 6.24 -3.41
N TYR A 205 21.63 5.16 -4.17
CA TYR A 205 22.37 3.94 -3.87
C TYR A 205 23.88 4.24 -3.87
N HIS A 206 24.41 4.79 -4.96
CA HIS A 206 25.83 5.15 -5.08
C HIS A 206 26.28 6.18 -4.04
N GLU A 207 25.47 7.19 -3.72
CA GLU A 207 25.74 8.16 -2.65
C GLU A 207 25.90 7.50 -1.27
N ARG A 208 25.17 6.42 -1.02
CA ARG A 208 25.08 5.78 0.30
C ARG A 208 25.83 4.47 0.40
N GLU A 209 26.30 3.91 -0.72
CA GLU A 209 26.93 2.59 -0.79
C GLU A 209 28.05 2.44 0.25
N THR A 210 28.96 3.41 0.32
CA THR A 210 30.06 3.43 1.29
C THR A 210 29.56 3.42 2.74
N MET A 211 28.49 4.16 3.05
CA MET A 211 27.90 4.19 4.39
C MET A 211 27.10 2.92 4.70
N LEU A 212 26.55 2.26 3.69
CA LEU A 212 25.76 1.05 3.82
C LEU A 212 26.64 -0.18 4.02
N PHE A 213 27.77 -0.27 3.31
CA PHE A 213 28.56 -1.50 3.25
C PHE A 213 30.04 -1.35 3.67
N ALA A 214 30.66 -0.20 3.46
CA ALA A 214 32.11 -0.03 3.73
C ALA A 214 32.42 0.44 5.16
N GLN A 215 31.46 1.06 5.85
CA GLN A 215 31.63 1.59 7.22
C GLN A 215 31.05 0.67 8.31
N ASN A 216 30.49 -0.47 7.94
CA ASN A 216 29.90 -1.44 8.87
C ASN A 216 30.73 -2.73 8.91
N PRO A 217 30.65 -3.51 9.99
CA PRO A 217 31.17 -4.88 10.00
C PRO A 217 30.74 -5.65 8.74
N ALA A 218 31.62 -6.49 8.20
CA ALA A 218 31.31 -7.31 7.02
C ALA A 218 29.96 -8.03 7.20
N GLY A 219 29.11 -7.93 6.19
CA GLY A 219 27.77 -8.51 6.22
C GLY A 219 26.80 -7.84 7.18
N THR A 220 26.94 -6.55 7.51
CA THR A 220 25.94 -5.80 8.31
C THR A 220 25.52 -4.50 7.63
N ILE A 221 24.23 -4.18 7.69
CA ILE A 221 23.63 -2.99 7.05
C ILE A 221 22.96 -2.14 8.12
N PRO A 222 23.13 -0.81 8.12
CA PRO A 222 22.43 0.06 9.05
C PRO A 222 20.94 0.03 8.73
N ARG A 223 20.18 -0.70 9.56
CA ARG A 223 18.72 -0.89 9.44
C ARG A 223 17.90 0.25 10.06
N THR A 224 18.57 1.27 10.63
CA THR A 224 17.95 2.47 11.22
C THR A 224 18.29 3.73 10.42
N ASN A 225 17.34 4.68 10.38
CA ASN A 225 17.47 5.97 9.66
C ASN A 225 18.67 6.81 10.10
#